data_AF-A0A7K3XM60-F1
#
_entry.id   AF-A0A7K3XM60-F1
#
_cell.length_a   1.000
_cell.length_b   1.000
_cell.length_c   1.000
_cell.angle_alpha   90.00
_cell.angle_beta   90.00
_cell.angle_gamma   90.00
#
_symmetry.space_group_name_H-M   'P 1'
#
loop_
_entity.id
_entity.type
_entity.pdbx_description
1 polymer ?
#
loop_
_entity_poly.entity_id
_entity_poly.type
_entity_poly.pdbx_seq_one_letter_code
_entity_poly.pdbx_strand_id
1 'polypeptide(L)'
;MKTRSIILAVALLLMCSCTTKELDKTMALQLIQKEKDYPRILDYDVFCSDPAQAKMLLNSGLEGKGYVVILRTQKLKDAGNPLIVFTDKATPYLLPTSEKDKALNVQKVKLAEEILEGIISIKTSKDGKTATVEYTTITSGQTPFSILQTGEIKKKDIFRLFFAVRYRLAYRKETRHRISSLKNTVLFILIYFFNSLFN
;
A
#
# COMPACT_ATOMS: atom_id res chain seq x y z
N MET A 1 60.78 -12.36 16.23
CA MET A 1 59.52 -12.68 16.95
C MET A 1 58.33 -11.80 16.56
N LYS A 2 58.52 -10.55 16.10
CA LYS A 2 57.42 -9.61 15.77
C LYS A 2 56.59 -9.96 14.52
N THR A 3 57.17 -10.60 13.51
CA THR A 3 56.50 -10.93 12.24
C THR A 3 55.52 -12.11 12.33
N ARG A 4 55.76 -13.08 13.22
CA ARG A 4 54.86 -14.23 13.42
C ARG A 4 53.57 -13.85 14.17
N SER A 5 53.65 -12.89 15.09
CA SER A 5 52.47 -12.38 15.81
C SER A 5 51.52 -11.56 14.94
N ILE A 6 52.04 -10.87 13.92
CA ILE A 6 51.21 -10.08 12.98
C ILE A 6 50.43 -11.00 12.03
N ILE A 7 51.05 -12.07 11.53
CA ILE A 7 50.39 -13.06 10.66
C ILE A 7 49.23 -13.73 11.41
N LEU A 8 49.40 -14.03 12.70
CA LEU A 8 48.35 -14.63 13.53
C LEU A 8 47.18 -13.68 13.78
N ALA A 9 47.45 -12.38 13.97
CA ALA A 9 46.41 -11.35 14.15
C ALA A 9 45.60 -11.10 12.86
N VAL A 10 46.26 -11.12 11.69
CA VAL A 10 45.59 -10.99 10.38
C VAL A 10 44.75 -12.23 10.05
N ALA A 11 45.22 -13.43 10.42
CA ALA A 11 44.45 -14.66 10.26
C ALA A 11 43.18 -14.69 11.14
N LEU A 12 43.25 -14.14 12.36
CA LEU A 12 42.08 -14.04 13.25
C LEU A 12 41.01 -13.06 12.72
N LEU A 13 41.43 -11.96 12.08
CA LEU A 13 40.54 -10.96 11.47
C LEU A 13 39.76 -11.50 10.25
N LEU A 14 40.31 -12.49 9.55
CA LEU A 14 39.66 -13.12 8.39
C LEU A 14 38.55 -14.10 8.79
N MET A 15 38.54 -14.58 10.04
CA MET A 15 37.55 -15.54 10.56
C MET A 15 36.25 -14.88 11.07
N CYS A 16 36.20 -13.54 11.18
CA CYS A 16 34.99 -12.81 11.55
C CYS A 16 34.11 -12.45 10.34
N SER A 17 34.44 -12.94 9.14
CA SER A 17 33.70 -12.61 7.93
C SER A 17 32.63 -13.65 7.62
N CYS A 18 31.41 -13.14 7.39
CA CYS A 18 30.29 -13.82 6.73
C CYS A 18 29.36 -14.70 7.59
N THR A 19 28.76 -14.12 8.63
CA THR A 19 27.38 -14.50 8.95
C THR A 19 26.44 -13.76 7.99
N THR A 20 26.10 -14.37 6.85
CA THR A 20 24.97 -13.90 6.05
C THR A 20 23.71 -14.11 6.86
N LYS A 21 23.13 -13.03 7.40
CA LYS A 21 21.80 -13.09 8.01
C LYS A 21 20.81 -13.46 6.91
N GLU A 22 20.32 -14.68 6.94
CA GLU A 22 19.23 -15.10 6.06
C GLU A 22 17.97 -14.31 6.39
N LEU A 23 17.13 -14.06 5.38
CA LEU A 23 15.87 -13.35 5.55
C LEU A 23 14.90 -14.24 6.35
N ASP A 24 14.83 -14.01 7.66
CA ASP A 24 13.86 -14.66 8.53
C ASP A 24 12.50 -13.93 8.53
N LYS A 25 11.49 -14.55 9.14
CA LYS A 25 10.13 -14.00 9.20
C LYS A 25 10.06 -12.67 9.94
N THR A 26 10.83 -12.49 11.00
CA THR A 26 10.81 -11.27 11.82
C THR A 26 11.37 -10.09 11.05
N MET A 27 12.51 -10.31 10.38
CA MET A 27 13.14 -9.32 9.52
C MET A 27 12.26 -8.98 8.32
N ALA A 28 11.64 -9.99 7.69
CA ALA A 28 10.68 -9.76 6.60
C ALA A 28 9.47 -8.92 7.06
N LEU A 29 8.92 -9.19 8.25
CA LEU A 29 7.82 -8.37 8.81
C LEU A 29 8.24 -6.92 9.02
N GLN A 30 9.40 -6.69 9.66
CA GLN A 30 9.90 -5.34 9.92
C GLN A 30 10.15 -4.57 8.62
N LEU A 31 10.72 -5.23 7.61
CA LEU A 31 10.93 -4.64 6.29
C LEU A 31 9.60 -4.30 5.62
N ILE A 32 8.64 -5.21 5.61
CA ILE A 32 7.32 -4.96 5.01
C ILE A 32 6.59 -3.84 5.75
N GLN A 33 6.60 -3.82 7.08
CA GLN A 33 5.98 -2.76 7.88
C GLN A 33 6.57 -1.40 7.54
N LYS A 34 7.90 -1.30 7.46
CA LYS A 34 8.60 -0.07 7.17
C LYS A 34 8.44 0.39 5.72
N GLU A 35 8.46 -0.52 4.76
CA GLU A 35 8.41 -0.17 3.33
C GLU A 35 7.00 0.06 2.80
N LYS A 36 5.99 -0.49 3.47
CA LYS A 36 4.58 -0.38 3.08
C LYS A 36 3.76 0.47 4.04
N ASP A 37 4.41 1.08 5.02
CA ASP A 37 3.80 1.94 6.04
C ASP A 37 2.61 1.25 6.72
N TYR A 38 2.78 -0.01 7.13
CA TYR A 38 1.75 -0.73 7.87
C TYR A 38 1.78 -0.35 9.38
N PRO A 39 0.62 -0.21 10.04
CA PRO A 39 -0.73 -0.30 9.48
C PRO A 39 -1.05 0.88 8.56
N ARG A 40 -1.64 0.58 7.40
CA ARG A 40 -1.95 1.60 6.39
C ARG A 40 -3.41 1.99 6.45
N ILE A 41 -3.68 3.27 6.26
CA ILE A 41 -5.06 3.77 6.20
C ILE A 41 -5.60 3.53 4.79
N LEU A 42 -6.76 2.88 4.69
CA LEU A 42 -7.53 2.85 3.46
C LEU A 42 -8.38 4.13 3.44
N ASP A 43 -8.16 4.97 2.43
CA ASP A 43 -8.79 6.28 2.30
C ASP A 43 -9.63 6.39 1.02
N TYR A 44 -10.42 7.46 0.95
CA TYR A 44 -11.20 7.84 -0.22
C TYR A 44 -11.25 9.36 -0.35
N ASP A 45 -11.05 9.86 -1.57
CA ASP A 45 -11.14 11.28 -1.87
C ASP A 45 -12.58 11.62 -2.26
N VAL A 46 -13.23 12.47 -1.45
CA VAL A 46 -14.56 12.97 -1.72
C VAL A 46 -14.45 14.33 -2.39
N PHE A 47 -14.85 14.40 -3.67
CA PHE A 47 -14.94 15.65 -4.41
C PHE A 47 -16.23 16.38 -4.04
N CYS A 48 -16.15 17.30 -3.09
CA CYS A 48 -17.34 17.88 -2.46
C CYS A 48 -18.16 18.74 -3.41
N SER A 49 -17.59 19.21 -4.52
CA SER A 49 -18.29 20.02 -5.53
C SER A 49 -18.85 19.19 -6.70
N ASP A 50 -18.59 17.88 -6.75
CA ASP A 50 -19.05 17.02 -7.84
C ASP A 50 -20.48 16.52 -7.57
N PRO A 51 -21.46 16.84 -8.45
CA PRO A 51 -22.83 16.33 -8.34
C PRO A 51 -22.93 14.81 -8.33
N ALA A 52 -22.05 14.09 -9.03
CA ALA A 52 -22.06 12.64 -9.05
C ALA A 52 -21.67 12.05 -7.69
N GLN A 53 -20.65 12.63 -7.05
CA GLN A 53 -20.25 12.29 -5.68
C GLN A 53 -21.33 12.63 -4.67
N ALA A 54 -21.97 13.80 -4.80
CA ALA A 54 -23.10 14.19 -3.94
C ALA A 54 -24.25 13.17 -4.04
N LYS A 55 -24.61 12.75 -5.26
CA LYS A 55 -25.61 11.71 -5.48
C LYS A 55 -25.21 10.36 -4.89
N MET A 56 -23.93 9.97 -5.00
CA MET A 56 -23.42 8.73 -4.39
C MET A 56 -23.52 8.75 -2.87
N LEU A 57 -23.14 9.86 -2.23
CA LEU A 57 -23.23 10.05 -0.78
C LEU A 57 -24.68 10.10 -0.28
N LEU A 58 -25.60 10.62 -1.08
CA LEU A 58 -27.04 10.56 -0.80
C LEU A 58 -27.52 9.10 -0.77
N ASN A 59 -27.16 8.34 -1.80
CA ASN A 59 -27.58 6.95 -1.97
C ASN A 59 -26.95 5.99 -0.94
N SER A 60 -25.79 6.33 -0.37
CA SER A 60 -25.15 5.53 0.68
C SER A 60 -25.82 5.65 2.05
N GLY A 61 -26.76 6.58 2.21
CA GLY A 61 -27.46 6.85 3.47
C GLY A 61 -26.59 7.58 4.51
N LEU A 62 -25.43 8.11 4.11
CA LEU A 62 -24.56 8.86 5.02
C LEU A 62 -25.19 10.19 5.49
N GLU A 63 -26.02 10.82 4.65
CA GLU A 63 -26.82 11.99 5.05
C GLU A 63 -27.84 11.61 6.12
N GLY A 64 -28.62 10.55 5.91
CA GLY A 64 -29.62 10.08 6.89
C GLY A 64 -29.01 9.63 8.22
N LYS A 65 -27.75 9.18 8.23
CA LYS A 65 -27.00 8.85 9.44
C LYS A 65 -26.35 10.07 10.12
N GLY A 66 -26.49 11.25 9.52
CA GLY A 66 -25.98 12.52 10.05
C GLY A 66 -24.47 12.69 9.93
N TYR A 67 -23.82 12.07 8.94
CA TYR A 67 -22.37 12.27 8.69
C TYR A 67 -22.10 13.42 7.72
N VAL A 68 -22.99 13.63 6.75
CA VAL A 68 -22.87 14.67 5.73
C VAL A 68 -24.20 15.40 5.57
N VAL A 69 -24.15 16.62 5.05
CA VAL A 69 -25.29 17.39 4.57
C VAL A 69 -25.09 17.62 3.07
N ILE A 70 -26.12 17.34 2.26
CA ILE A 70 -26.03 17.46 0.82
C ILE A 70 -26.91 18.64 0.36
N LEU A 71 -26.26 19.66 -0.18
CA LEU A 71 -26.91 20.84 -0.74
C LEU A 71 -27.50 20.50 -2.11
N ARG A 72 -28.82 20.38 -2.17
CA ARG A 72 -29.56 19.97 -3.38
C ARG A 72 -29.70 21.06 -4.44
N THR A 73 -29.57 22.33 -4.06
CA THR A 73 -29.76 23.48 -4.96
C THR A 73 -28.55 24.40 -4.92
N GLN A 74 -27.89 24.58 -6.05
CA GLN A 74 -26.93 25.66 -6.28
C GLN A 74 -27.48 26.57 -7.39
N LYS A 75 -27.42 27.89 -7.17
CA LYS A 75 -27.67 28.85 -8.26
C LYS A 75 -26.43 28.87 -9.16
N LEU A 76 -26.57 29.33 -10.40
CA LEU A 76 -25.43 29.43 -11.35
C LEU A 76 -24.22 30.20 -10.78
N LYS A 77 -24.48 31.20 -9.92
CA LYS A 77 -23.44 31.97 -9.20
C LYS A 77 -22.69 31.18 -8.11
N ASP A 78 -23.22 30.04 -7.70
CA ASP A 78 -22.66 29.19 -6.64
C ASP A 78 -21.85 28.02 -7.25
N ALA A 79 -21.66 28.00 -8.57
CA ALA A 79 -20.90 26.97 -9.26
C ALA A 79 -19.47 26.90 -8.72
N GLY A 80 -19.04 25.70 -8.33
CA GLY A 80 -17.74 25.47 -7.70
C GLY A 80 -17.76 25.51 -6.17
N ASN A 81 -18.88 25.89 -5.54
CA ASN A 81 -19.05 25.72 -4.10
C ASN A 81 -19.28 24.23 -3.76
N PRO A 82 -18.92 23.79 -2.55
CA PRO A 82 -19.16 22.42 -2.13
C PRO A 82 -20.67 22.12 -2.06
N LEU A 83 -21.07 21.00 -2.66
CA LEU A 83 -22.39 20.38 -2.54
C LEU A 83 -22.47 19.48 -1.31
N ILE A 84 -21.35 18.95 -0.85
CA ILE A 84 -21.23 18.06 0.30
C ILE A 84 -20.57 18.81 1.45
N VAL A 85 -21.21 18.84 2.61
CA VAL A 85 -20.65 19.41 3.83
C VAL A 85 -20.56 18.31 4.89
N PHE A 86 -19.37 18.09 5.43
CA PHE A 86 -19.17 17.13 6.53
C PHE A 86 -19.65 17.74 7.84
N THR A 87 -20.32 16.94 8.65
CA THR A 87 -20.79 17.34 9.98
C THR A 87 -19.73 17.05 11.05
N ASP A 88 -19.92 17.59 12.25
CA ASP A 88 -19.06 17.30 13.40
C ASP A 88 -18.93 15.79 13.69
N LYS A 89 -20.00 15.02 13.41
CA LYS A 89 -20.01 13.56 13.57
C LYS A 89 -19.02 12.84 12.64
N ALA A 90 -18.70 13.44 11.49
CA ALA A 90 -17.74 12.88 10.55
C ALA A 90 -16.28 13.18 10.92
N THR A 91 -16.02 14.19 11.75
CA THR A 91 -14.68 14.66 12.14
C THR A 91 -13.69 13.54 12.49
N PRO A 92 -14.05 12.50 13.28
CA PRO A 92 -13.10 11.43 13.64
C PRO A 92 -12.60 10.60 12.45
N TYR A 93 -13.27 10.70 11.30
CA TYR A 93 -12.96 9.94 10.08
C TYR A 93 -12.37 10.82 8.97
N LEU A 94 -12.28 12.14 9.18
CA LEU A 94 -11.68 13.05 8.21
C LEU A 94 -10.16 12.97 8.31
N LEU A 95 -9.52 12.82 7.15
CA LEU A 95 -8.06 12.80 7.06
C LEU A 95 -7.54 14.16 6.64
N PRO A 96 -6.31 14.53 7.06
CA PRO A 96 -5.65 15.73 6.58
C PRO A 96 -5.61 15.74 5.06
N THR A 97 -5.94 16.88 4.48
CA THR A 97 -6.02 17.08 3.04
C THR A 97 -5.04 18.19 2.64
N SER A 98 -4.40 18.07 1.48
CA SER A 98 -3.39 19.03 1.03
C SER A 98 -4.00 20.39 0.70
N GLU A 99 -3.21 21.47 0.70
CA GLU A 99 -3.73 22.80 0.31
C GLU A 99 -4.29 22.83 -1.11
N LYS A 100 -3.70 22.04 -2.02
CA LYS A 100 -4.21 21.86 -3.39
C LYS A 100 -5.59 21.22 -3.41
N ASP A 101 -5.78 20.17 -2.62
CA ASP A 101 -7.03 19.43 -2.55
C ASP A 101 -8.12 20.27 -1.87
N LYS A 102 -7.77 21.03 -0.81
CA LYS A 102 -8.66 22.01 -0.19
C LYS A 102 -9.15 23.05 -1.18
N ALA A 103 -8.25 23.60 -2.02
CA ALA A 103 -8.62 24.57 -3.05
C ALA A 103 -9.59 23.99 -4.11
N LEU A 104 -9.62 22.67 -4.25
CA LEU A 104 -10.53 21.94 -5.14
C LEU A 104 -11.75 21.36 -4.41
N ASN A 105 -11.98 21.74 -3.15
CA ASN A 105 -13.04 21.20 -2.30
C ASN A 105 -13.00 19.66 -2.21
N VAL A 106 -11.81 19.08 -2.17
CA VAL A 106 -11.62 17.66 -1.94
C VAL A 106 -11.42 17.45 -0.44
N GLN A 107 -12.10 16.45 0.12
CA GLN A 107 -11.92 16.00 1.50
C GLN A 107 -11.60 14.52 1.48
N LYS A 108 -10.46 14.16 2.08
CA LYS A 108 -10.09 12.77 2.25
C LYS A 108 -10.76 12.17 3.48
N VAL A 109 -11.35 10.97 3.35
CA VAL A 109 -11.99 10.25 4.47
C VAL A 109 -11.37 8.88 4.68
N LYS A 110 -11.30 8.46 5.94
CA LYS A 110 -10.86 7.13 6.34
C LYS A 110 -11.97 6.11 6.09
N LEU A 111 -11.66 5.04 5.37
CA LEU A 111 -12.55 3.89 5.13
C LEU A 111 -12.31 2.77 6.14
N ALA A 112 -11.05 2.43 6.37
CA ALA A 112 -10.62 1.34 7.24
C ALA A 112 -9.10 1.43 7.49
N GLU A 113 -8.56 0.46 8.23
CA GLU A 113 -7.13 0.20 8.37
C GLU A 113 -6.80 -1.17 7.82
N GLU A 114 -5.70 -1.28 7.09
CA GLU A 114 -5.14 -2.55 6.70
C GLU A 114 -3.90 -2.83 7.53
N ILE A 115 -3.91 -4.00 8.17
CA ILE A 115 -2.91 -4.40 9.16
C ILE A 115 -2.19 -5.63 8.63
N LEU A 116 -0.86 -5.62 8.75
CA LEU A 116 -0.05 -6.78 8.44
C LEU A 116 -0.31 -7.88 9.47
N GLU A 117 -0.86 -9.01 9.02
CA GLU A 117 -1.20 -10.14 9.90
C GLU A 117 -0.01 -11.09 10.07
N GLY A 118 0.73 -11.39 9.00
CA GLY A 118 1.88 -12.29 9.11
C GLY A 118 2.54 -12.67 7.79
N ILE A 119 3.67 -13.38 7.89
CA ILE A 119 4.38 -13.98 6.74
C ILE A 119 3.90 -15.41 6.54
N ILE A 120 3.42 -15.70 5.33
CA ILE A 120 3.04 -17.04 4.89
C ILE A 120 4.29 -17.84 4.53
N SER A 121 5.10 -17.33 3.61
CA SER A 121 6.24 -18.05 3.07
C SER A 121 7.37 -17.11 2.67
N ILE A 122 8.60 -17.61 2.77
CA ILE A 122 9.81 -16.96 2.26
C ILE A 122 10.51 -17.98 1.37
N LYS A 123 10.75 -17.62 0.11
CA LYS A 123 11.40 -18.47 -0.88
C LYS A 123 12.61 -17.74 -1.44
N THR A 124 13.80 -18.16 -1.03
CA THR A 124 15.05 -17.67 -1.57
C THR A 124 15.33 -18.34 -2.92
N SER A 125 15.74 -17.56 -3.91
CA SER A 125 16.17 -18.06 -5.20
C SER A 125 17.42 -18.94 -5.06
N LYS A 126 17.61 -19.86 -6.00
CA LYS A 126 18.78 -20.77 -6.06
C LYS A 126 20.12 -20.01 -6.08
N ASP A 127 20.12 -18.78 -6.59
CA ASP A 127 21.31 -17.92 -6.64
C ASP A 127 21.58 -17.17 -5.31
N GLY A 128 20.68 -17.27 -4.33
CA GLY A 128 20.78 -16.58 -3.03
C GLY A 128 20.62 -15.06 -3.12
N LYS A 129 20.36 -14.50 -4.30
CA LYS A 129 20.35 -13.04 -4.52
C LYS A 129 18.99 -12.41 -4.31
N THR A 130 17.93 -13.20 -4.39
CA THR A 130 16.55 -12.72 -4.25
C THR A 130 15.74 -13.62 -3.35
N ALA A 131 14.75 -13.04 -2.68
CA ALA A 131 13.77 -13.75 -1.89
C ALA A 131 12.36 -13.27 -2.25
N THR A 132 11.45 -14.22 -2.40
CA THR A 132 10.02 -13.94 -2.56
C THR A 132 9.36 -14.14 -1.20
N VAL A 133 8.67 -13.13 -0.72
CA VAL A 133 7.94 -13.17 0.55
C VAL A 133 6.45 -13.07 0.26
N GLU A 134 5.69 -14.04 0.73
CA GLU A 134 4.24 -14.02 0.73
C GLU A 134 3.74 -13.66 2.12
N TYR A 135 2.86 -12.68 2.21
CA TYR A 135 2.34 -12.18 3.48
C TYR A 135 0.84 -11.93 3.41
N THR A 136 0.19 -11.96 4.57
CA THR A 136 -1.24 -11.67 4.72
C THR A 136 -1.45 -10.33 5.38
N THR A 137 -2.54 -9.70 4.99
CA THR A 137 -3.08 -8.53 5.68
C THR A 137 -4.54 -8.76 6.01
N ILE A 138 -5.01 -8.04 7.02
CA ILE A 138 -6.41 -7.99 7.40
C ILE A 138 -6.91 -6.56 7.35
N THR A 139 -8.15 -6.39 6.91
CA THR A 139 -8.84 -5.10 6.97
C THR A 139 -9.61 -5.01 8.28
N SER A 140 -9.35 -3.99 9.08
CA SER A 140 -9.98 -3.73 10.38
C SER A 140 -10.44 -2.28 10.50
N GLY A 141 -11.25 -1.97 11.52
CA GLY A 141 -11.67 -0.59 11.81
C GLY A 141 -12.50 0.07 10.70
N GLN A 142 -13.39 -0.68 10.05
CA GLN A 142 -14.28 -0.13 9.02
C GLN A 142 -15.10 1.03 9.58
N THR A 143 -15.06 2.16 8.87
CA THR A 143 -15.81 3.36 9.24
C THR A 143 -17.17 3.37 8.55
N PRO A 144 -18.07 4.29 8.93
CA PRO A 144 -19.31 4.53 8.18
C PRO A 144 -19.08 4.84 6.69
N PHE A 145 -17.92 5.40 6.34
CA PHE A 145 -17.54 5.73 4.97
C PHE A 145 -17.06 4.53 4.14
N SER A 146 -16.85 3.37 4.76
CA SER A 146 -16.44 2.14 4.05
C SER A 146 -17.36 1.75 2.89
N ILE A 147 -18.63 2.18 2.93
CA ILE A 147 -19.62 2.04 1.85
C ILE A 147 -19.22 2.73 0.53
N LEU A 148 -18.29 3.70 0.56
CA LEU A 148 -17.80 4.39 -0.64
C LEU A 148 -16.79 3.54 -1.44
N GLN A 149 -16.27 2.46 -0.84
CA GLN A 149 -15.35 1.57 -1.52
C GLN A 149 -16.06 0.84 -2.68
N THR A 150 -15.44 0.86 -3.86
CA THR A 150 -15.95 0.09 -5.00
C THR A 150 -15.56 -1.38 -4.85
N GLY A 151 -16.57 -2.25 -4.73
CA GLY A 151 -16.40 -3.70 -4.58
C GLY A 151 -16.39 -4.17 -3.13
N GLU A 152 -16.27 -5.48 -2.92
CA GLU A 152 -16.30 -6.08 -1.58
C GLU A 152 -15.00 -5.79 -0.81
N ILE A 153 -15.14 -5.35 0.44
CA ILE A 153 -14.01 -5.23 1.36
C ILE A 153 -13.63 -6.64 1.81
N LYS A 154 -12.54 -7.15 1.24
CA LYS A 154 -11.99 -8.42 1.68
C LYS A 154 -11.46 -8.29 3.10
N LYS A 155 -11.89 -9.21 3.96
CA LYS A 155 -11.42 -9.30 5.34
C LYS A 155 -9.94 -9.67 5.42
N LYS A 156 -9.44 -10.41 4.41
CA LYS A 156 -8.08 -10.92 4.35
C LYS A 156 -7.58 -10.97 2.91
N ASP A 157 -6.37 -10.48 2.69
CA ASP A 157 -5.70 -10.49 1.40
C ASP A 157 -4.27 -11.04 1.50
N ILE A 158 -3.83 -11.71 0.44
CA ILE A 158 -2.49 -12.28 0.30
C ILE A 158 -1.71 -11.45 -0.71
N PHE A 159 -0.53 -11.00 -0.30
CA PHE A 159 0.40 -10.25 -1.13
C PHE A 159 1.70 -11.02 -1.33
N ARG A 160 2.35 -10.77 -2.46
CA ARG A 160 3.67 -11.30 -2.78
C ARG A 160 4.62 -10.15 -3.06
N LEU A 161 5.75 -10.13 -2.38
CA LEU A 161 6.79 -9.12 -2.51
C LEU A 161 8.13 -9.78 -2.86
N PHE A 162 8.91 -9.11 -3.71
CA PHE A 162 10.24 -9.57 -4.10
C PHE A 162 11.30 -8.70 -3.42
N PHE A 163 12.24 -9.33 -2.75
CA PHE A 163 13.39 -8.72 -2.09
C PHE A 163 14.67 -9.07 -2.84
N ALA A 164 15.56 -8.09 -3.01
CA ALA A 164 16.96 -8.35 -3.33
C ALA A 164 17.70 -8.61 -2.01
N VAL A 165 18.25 -9.81 -1.84
CA VAL A 165 18.96 -10.25 -0.63
C VAL A 165 20.36 -9.66 -0.55
N ARG A 166 20.93 -9.23 -1.68
CA ARG A 166 22.33 -8.82 -1.77
C ARG A 166 22.62 -7.36 -1.45
N TYR A 167 21.59 -6.53 -1.33
CA TYR A 167 21.74 -5.13 -0.96
C TYR A 167 20.62 -4.77 -0.02
N ARG A 168 20.91 -3.92 0.95
CA ARG A 168 20.05 -3.37 2.00
C ARG A 168 18.82 -2.58 1.47
N LEU A 169 18.41 -2.81 0.22
CA LEU A 169 17.41 -2.07 -0.54
C LEU A 169 16.49 -3.06 -1.24
N ALA A 170 15.25 -3.19 -0.75
CA ALA A 170 14.22 -3.90 -1.48
C ALA A 170 13.85 -3.10 -2.74
N TYR A 171 13.87 -3.77 -3.89
CA TYR A 171 13.35 -3.20 -5.13
C TYR A 171 12.02 -3.86 -5.50
N ARG A 172 11.05 -3.00 -5.75
CA ARG A 172 9.64 -3.26 -6.07
C ARG A 172 9.46 -3.95 -7.42
N LYS A 173 8.85 -5.15 -7.45
CA LYS A 173 8.08 -5.65 -8.61
C LYS A 173 6.78 -6.26 -8.09
N GLU A 174 5.72 -5.45 -8.05
CA GLU A 174 4.41 -5.87 -7.53
C GLU A 174 3.64 -6.61 -8.62
N THR A 175 3.46 -7.93 -8.47
CA THR A 175 2.47 -8.68 -9.26
C THR A 175 1.24 -8.89 -8.41
N ARG A 176 0.24 -8.02 -8.58
CA ARG A 176 -1.10 -8.23 -8.04
C ARG A 176 -1.73 -9.36 -8.86
N HIS A 177 -1.64 -10.61 -8.41
CA HIS A 177 -2.40 -11.69 -9.03
C HIS A 177 -3.88 -11.51 -8.71
N ARG A 178 -4.55 -10.72 -9.54
CA ARG A 178 -6.00 -10.72 -9.69
C ARG A 178 -6.33 -12.06 -10.33
N ILE A 179 -6.84 -13.02 -9.55
CA ILE A 179 -7.40 -14.25 -10.13
C ILE A 179 -8.73 -13.84 -10.78
N SER A 180 -8.66 -13.35 -12.01
CA SER A 180 -9.80 -13.15 -12.90
C SER A 180 -9.32 -13.27 -14.36
N SER A 181 -9.57 -14.44 -14.95
CA SER A 181 -9.61 -14.76 -16.38
C SER A 181 -8.32 -14.56 -17.21
N LEU A 182 -7.82 -15.69 -17.74
CA LEU A 182 -6.76 -15.77 -18.76
C LEU A 182 -7.10 -14.93 -19.99
N LYS A 183 -6.22 -14.01 -20.40
CA LYS A 183 -6.05 -13.61 -21.83
C LYS A 183 -4.82 -12.72 -22.14
N ASN A 184 -4.12 -12.16 -21.16
CA ASN A 184 -3.05 -11.19 -21.44
C ASN A 184 -1.61 -11.73 -21.39
N THR A 185 -1.41 -13.05 -21.45
CA THR A 185 -0.08 -13.69 -21.41
C THR A 185 0.77 -13.40 -22.66
N VAL A 186 0.18 -12.95 -23.77
CA VAL A 186 0.89 -12.85 -25.07
C VAL A 186 1.65 -11.53 -25.24
N LEU A 187 1.24 -10.44 -24.58
CA LEU A 187 1.89 -9.13 -24.78
C LEU A 187 3.20 -8.96 -23.98
N PHE A 188 3.42 -9.77 -22.95
CA PHE A 188 4.58 -9.63 -22.04
C PHE A 188 5.87 -10.30 -22.55
N ILE A 189 5.79 -11.21 -23.53
CA ILE A 189 6.97 -11.92 -24.06
C ILE A 189 7.75 -11.02 -25.06
N LEU A 190 7.08 -10.12 -25.76
CA LEU A 190 7.70 -9.27 -26.80
C LEU A 190 8.65 -8.19 -26.25
N ILE A 191 8.40 -7.66 -25.05
CA ILE A 191 9.27 -6.63 -24.44
C ILE A 191 10.56 -7.24 -23.88
N TYR A 192 10.54 -8.53 -23.51
CA TYR A 192 11.72 -9.24 -23.02
C TYR A 192 12.67 -9.66 -24.14
N PHE A 193 12.16 -9.94 -25.34
CA PHE A 193 13.02 -10.29 -26.47
C PHE A 193 13.78 -9.08 -27.04
N PHE A 194 13.19 -7.88 -27.02
CA PHE A 194 13.86 -6.68 -27.56
C PHE A 194 15.00 -6.14 -26.70
N ASN A 195 14.94 -6.28 -25.37
CA ASN A 195 16.00 -5.79 -24.47
C ASN A 195 17.21 -6.75 -24.34
N SER A 196 17.07 -8.00 -24.79
CA SER A 196 18.18 -8.97 -24.78
C SER A 196 19.03 -8.93 -26.06
N LEU A 197 18.61 -8.18 -27.08
CA LEU A 197 19.28 -8.10 -28.38
C LEU A 197 20.13 -6.83 -28.56
N PHE A 198 20.12 -5.91 -27.59
CA PHE A 198 20.81 -4.61 -27.67
C PHE A 198 21.76 -4.32 -26.48
N ASN A 199 22.19 -5.34 -25.73
CA ASN A 199 23.21 -5.20 -24.68
C ASN A 199 24.22 -6.35 -24.73
#